data_AF-A0A3P6QWE1-F1
#
_entry.id   AF-A0A3P6QWE1-F1
#
_cell.length_a   1.000
_cell.length_b   1.000
_cell.length_c   1.000
_cell.angle_alpha   90.00
_cell.angle_beta   90.00
_cell.angle_gamma   90.00
#
_symmetry.space_group_name_H-M   'P 1'
#
loop_
_entity.id
_entity.type
_entity.pdbx_description
1 polymer ?
#
loop_
_entity_poly.entity_id
_entity_poly.type
_entity_poly.pdbx_seq_one_letter_code
_entity_poly.pdbx_strand_id
1 'polypeptide(L)'
;MATAGIFSTYPKPYLTVVGGMIDQIFGTVMLCMGVATIVDKRNGIPQFLQPGCIGFLLVGIGMAFGHNSGYAINPARDLGPRLFTLCAGYGWEVFSYRDYCWFWIPIVGPMIGGVIGAWLYEFVIGFHLPDLPDIEMDTVCE
;
A
#
# COMPACT_ATOMS: atom_id res chain seq x y z
N MET A 1 25.19 -0.10 0.58
CA MET A 1 24.18 -0.89 1.30
C MET A 1 24.33 -2.35 0.94
N ALA A 2 24.64 -3.19 1.91
CA ALA A 2 24.83 -4.63 1.71
C ALA A 2 23.48 -5.32 1.47
N THR A 3 22.91 -5.94 2.51
CA THR A 3 21.69 -6.76 2.46
C THR A 3 20.44 -6.06 3.00
N ALA A 4 20.52 -4.76 3.32
CA ALA A 4 19.41 -4.00 3.93
C ALA A 4 18.14 -3.97 3.06
N GLY A 5 18.30 -4.05 1.73
CA GLY A 5 17.19 -4.07 0.77
C GLY A 5 16.30 -5.31 0.81
N ILE A 6 16.70 -6.35 1.54
CA ILE A 6 15.85 -7.51 1.82
C ILE A 6 14.72 -7.12 2.78
N PHE A 7 15.01 -6.22 3.72
CA PHE A 7 14.11 -5.86 4.82
C PHE A 7 13.23 -4.66 4.44
N SER A 8 13.83 -3.62 3.87
CA SER A 8 13.15 -2.37 3.54
C SER A 8 13.38 -1.97 2.09
N THR A 9 12.57 -1.05 1.60
CA THR A 9 12.58 -0.66 0.19
C THR A 9 13.54 0.49 -0.03
N TYR A 10 14.22 0.47 -1.18
CA TYR A 10 15.15 1.52 -1.54
C TYR A 10 15.02 1.89 -3.03
N PRO A 11 15.11 3.18 -3.35
CA PRO A 11 14.91 3.72 -4.68
C PRO A 11 16.07 3.33 -5.61
N LYS A 12 15.76 3.10 -6.88
CA LYS A 12 16.78 2.93 -7.92
C LYS A 12 17.56 4.21 -8.18
N PRO A 13 18.78 4.12 -8.76
CA PRO A 13 19.66 5.27 -8.95
C PRO A 13 19.04 6.44 -9.75
N TYR A 14 18.12 6.18 -10.67
CA TYR A 14 17.49 7.24 -11.46
C TYR A 14 16.32 7.94 -10.75
N LEU A 15 15.85 7.43 -9.59
CA LEU A 15 14.61 7.91 -8.97
C LEU A 15 14.84 9.16 -8.11
N THR A 16 14.14 10.24 -8.48
CA THR A 16 14.09 11.51 -7.73
C THR A 16 13.07 11.46 -6.59
N VAL A 17 13.12 12.45 -5.68
CA VAL A 17 12.13 12.59 -4.59
C VAL A 17 10.70 12.66 -5.15
N VAL A 18 10.48 13.52 -6.15
CA VAL A 18 9.16 13.69 -6.78
C VAL A 18 8.70 12.41 -7.46
N GLY A 19 9.60 11.75 -8.21
CA GLY A 19 9.30 10.48 -8.85
C GLY A 19 8.93 9.39 -7.84
N GLY A 20 9.66 9.30 -6.74
CA GLY A 20 9.37 8.35 -5.65
C GLY A 20 8.07 8.65 -4.91
N MET A 21 7.75 9.91 -4.67
CA MET A 21 6.48 10.31 -4.07
C MET A 21 5.29 9.94 -4.97
N ILE A 22 5.37 10.26 -6.26
CA ILE A 22 4.33 9.91 -7.23
C ILE A 22 4.16 8.37 -7.29
N ASP A 23 5.26 7.63 -7.40
CA ASP A 23 5.26 6.16 -7.43
C ASP A 23 4.56 5.55 -6.20
N GLN A 24 4.90 6.04 -4.99
CA GLN A 24 4.29 5.55 -3.74
C GLN A 24 2.82 5.97 -3.58
N ILE A 25 2.45 7.19 -3.99
CA ILE A 25 1.06 7.65 -3.96
C ILE A 25 0.22 6.81 -4.90
N PHE A 26 0.59 6.70 -6.19
CA PHE A 26 -0.19 5.95 -7.17
C PHE A 26 -0.29 4.46 -6.84
N GLY A 27 0.81 3.85 -6.41
CA GLY A 27 0.82 2.46 -5.94
C GLY A 27 -0.20 2.23 -4.81
N THR A 28 -0.26 3.16 -3.85
CA THR A 28 -1.16 3.04 -2.69
C THR A 28 -2.61 3.39 -3.04
N VAL A 29 -2.85 4.34 -3.95
CA VAL A 29 -4.20 4.65 -4.46
C VAL A 29 -4.83 3.38 -5.06
N MET A 30 -4.11 2.68 -5.94
CA MET A 30 -4.61 1.44 -6.55
C MET A 30 -4.83 0.34 -5.52
N LEU A 31 -3.92 0.23 -4.53
CA LEU A 31 -4.07 -0.75 -3.46
C LEU A 31 -5.34 -0.49 -2.64
N CYS A 32 -5.50 0.72 -2.11
CA CYS A 32 -6.63 1.06 -1.23
C CYS A 32 -7.96 1.03 -1.97
N MET A 33 -8.01 1.54 -3.20
CA MET A 33 -9.21 1.45 -4.04
C MET A 33 -9.56 -0.02 -4.34
N GLY A 34 -8.58 -0.84 -4.75
CA GLY A 34 -8.82 -2.25 -5.06
C GLY A 34 -9.24 -3.07 -3.84
N VAL A 35 -8.63 -2.83 -2.68
CA VAL A 35 -9.03 -3.46 -1.42
C VAL A 35 -10.45 -3.05 -1.02
N ALA A 36 -10.82 -1.77 -1.15
CA ALA A 36 -12.16 -1.30 -0.88
C ALA A 36 -13.19 -2.00 -1.79
N THR A 37 -12.92 -2.10 -3.09
CA THR A 37 -13.76 -2.86 -4.03
C THR A 37 -13.91 -4.32 -3.64
N ILE A 38 -12.84 -4.97 -3.19
CA ILE A 38 -12.86 -6.40 -2.84
C ILE A 38 -13.64 -6.67 -1.54
N VAL A 39 -13.50 -5.79 -0.56
CA VAL A 39 -14.05 -5.98 0.80
C VAL A 39 -15.49 -5.49 0.92
N ASP A 40 -15.91 -4.51 0.11
CA ASP A 40 -17.29 -4.01 0.14
C ASP A 40 -18.28 -5.11 -0.25
N LYS A 41 -19.13 -5.50 0.71
CA LYS A 41 -20.14 -6.53 0.55
C LYS A 41 -21.10 -6.25 -0.61
N ARG A 42 -21.34 -4.97 -0.93
CA ARG A 42 -22.24 -4.55 -2.01
C ARG A 42 -21.74 -4.99 -3.40
N ASN A 43 -20.43 -5.22 -3.55
CA ASN A 43 -19.85 -5.74 -4.81
C ASN A 43 -20.05 -7.26 -4.99
N GLY A 44 -20.54 -7.98 -3.99
CA GLY A 44 -20.89 -9.40 -4.12
C GLY A 44 -19.69 -10.36 -4.25
N ILE A 45 -18.48 -9.95 -3.86
CA ILE A 45 -17.29 -10.81 -3.89
C ILE A 45 -17.33 -11.77 -2.69
N PRO A 46 -17.29 -13.11 -2.91
CA PRO A 46 -17.33 -14.07 -1.81
C PRO A 46 -16.14 -13.93 -0.85
N GLN A 47 -16.40 -13.98 0.46
CA GLN A 47 -15.38 -13.75 1.50
C GLN A 47 -14.18 -14.70 1.39
N PHE A 48 -14.40 -15.95 1.00
CA PHE A 48 -13.32 -16.93 0.85
C PHE A 48 -12.36 -16.63 -0.32
N LEU A 49 -12.78 -15.82 -1.30
CA LEU A 49 -11.93 -15.39 -2.43
C LEU A 49 -11.19 -14.08 -2.16
N GLN A 50 -11.66 -13.26 -1.22
CA GLN A 50 -11.11 -11.93 -0.96
C GLN A 50 -9.59 -11.94 -0.72
N PRO A 51 -9.00 -12.84 0.11
CA PRO A 51 -7.55 -12.86 0.32
C PRO A 51 -6.77 -13.18 -0.96
N GLY A 52 -7.30 -14.07 -1.80
CA GLY A 52 -6.71 -14.41 -3.10
C GLY A 52 -6.72 -13.21 -4.04
N CYS A 53 -7.85 -12.52 -4.15
CA CYS A 53 -7.99 -11.31 -4.97
C CYS A 53 -7.04 -10.19 -4.52
N ILE A 54 -6.92 -9.95 -3.20
CA ILE A 54 -5.99 -8.96 -2.65
C ILE A 54 -4.53 -9.36 -2.95
N GLY A 55 -4.22 -10.65 -2.84
CA GLY A 55 -2.90 -11.19 -3.22
C GLY A 55 -2.57 -10.94 -4.70
N PHE A 56 -3.50 -11.23 -5.61
CA PHE A 56 -3.31 -10.95 -7.04
C PHE A 56 -3.18 -9.46 -7.34
N LEU A 57 -3.96 -8.62 -6.65
CA LEU A 57 -3.84 -7.16 -6.73
C LEU A 57 -2.42 -6.70 -6.33
N LEU A 58 -1.92 -7.18 -5.19
CA LEU A 58 -0.57 -6.88 -4.72
C LEU A 58 0.51 -7.35 -5.71
N VAL A 59 0.35 -8.55 -6.27
CA VAL A 59 1.27 -9.09 -7.28
C VAL A 59 1.27 -8.22 -8.54
N GLY A 60 0.09 -7.79 -9.01
CA GLY A 60 -0.04 -6.88 -10.16
C GLY A 60 0.67 -5.53 -9.92
N ILE A 61 0.45 -4.93 -8.75
CA ILE A 61 1.12 -3.68 -8.36
C ILE A 61 2.64 -3.90 -8.26
N GLY A 62 3.08 -5.00 -7.67
CA GLY A 62 4.50 -5.35 -7.55
C GLY A 62 5.19 -5.52 -8.89
N MET A 63 4.53 -6.14 -9.87
CA MET A 63 5.07 -6.30 -11.23
C MET A 63 5.13 -4.97 -12.00
N ALA A 64 4.16 -4.08 -11.80
CA ALA A 64 4.09 -2.81 -12.52
C ALA A 64 4.97 -1.70 -11.91
N PHE A 65 4.99 -1.56 -10.57
CA PHE A 65 5.63 -0.45 -9.86
C PHE A 65 6.84 -0.87 -9.03
N GLY A 66 7.09 -2.17 -8.89
CA GLY A 66 8.14 -2.64 -8.00
C GLY A 66 9.56 -2.32 -8.45
N HIS A 67 9.78 -2.08 -9.74
CA HIS A 67 11.11 -1.78 -10.27
C HIS A 67 11.69 -0.45 -9.75
N ASN A 68 10.84 0.58 -9.59
CA ASN A 68 11.28 1.94 -9.24
C ASN A 68 11.87 2.03 -7.84
N SER A 69 11.08 1.59 -6.86
CA SER A 69 11.40 1.78 -5.45
C SER A 69 11.01 0.60 -4.56
N GLY A 70 10.65 -0.55 -5.14
CA GLY A 70 10.26 -1.73 -4.38
C GLY A 70 8.85 -1.69 -3.80
N TYR A 71 7.96 -0.85 -4.35
CA TYR A 71 6.52 -0.79 -4.04
C TYR A 71 6.22 -0.85 -2.54
N ALA A 72 6.78 0.06 -1.74
CA ALA A 72 6.58 0.02 -0.30
C ALA A 72 5.10 0.03 0.10
N ILE A 73 4.31 0.97 -0.46
CA ILE A 73 2.84 1.12 -0.41
C ILE A 73 2.19 1.00 0.98
N ASN A 74 2.99 0.87 2.04
CA ASN A 74 2.60 0.62 3.41
C ASN A 74 3.74 1.12 4.33
N PRO A 75 3.48 2.12 5.20
CA PRO A 75 4.47 2.67 6.11
C PRO A 75 5.06 1.63 7.08
N ALA A 76 4.24 0.71 7.60
CA ALA A 76 4.67 -0.31 8.56
C ALA A 76 5.60 -1.35 7.90
N ARG A 77 5.35 -1.66 6.62
CA ARG A 77 6.16 -2.59 5.81
C ARG A 77 7.57 -2.07 5.52
N ASP A 78 7.79 -0.77 5.62
CA ASP A 78 9.11 -0.15 5.40
C ASP A 78 9.78 0.31 6.70
N LEU A 79 9.05 1.02 7.57
CA LEU A 79 9.61 1.60 8.79
C LEU A 79 10.00 0.53 9.83
N GLY A 80 9.17 -0.50 10.03
CA GLY A 80 9.46 -1.57 11.00
C GLY A 80 10.77 -2.30 10.67
N PRO A 81 10.92 -2.83 9.45
CA PRO A 81 12.18 -3.46 9.03
C PRO A 81 13.38 -2.52 8.99
N ARG A 82 13.20 -1.21 8.75
CA ARG A 82 14.28 -0.21 8.90
C ARG A 82 14.77 -0.08 10.33
N LEU A 83 13.85 -0.01 11.29
CA LEU A 83 14.21 0.03 12.70
C LEU A 83 14.93 -1.25 13.12
N PHE A 84 14.45 -2.41 12.64
CA PHE A 84 15.14 -3.68 12.86
C PHE A 84 16.57 -3.67 12.31
N THR A 85 16.77 -3.23 11.06
CA THR A 85 18.12 -3.20 10.46
C THR A 85 19.06 -2.22 11.16
N LEU A 86 18.55 -1.08 11.65
CA LEU A 86 19.31 -0.18 12.51
C LEU A 86 19.81 -0.89 13.78
N CYS A 87 18.92 -1.61 14.48
CA CYS A 87 19.27 -2.37 15.68
C CYS A 87 20.19 -3.56 15.38
N ALA A 88 20.07 -4.18 14.19
CA ALA A 88 20.87 -5.31 13.75
C ALA A 88 22.29 -4.92 13.28
N GLY A 89 22.69 -3.66 13.47
CA GLY A 89 24.06 -3.19 13.20
C GLY A 89 24.31 -2.69 11.79
N TYR A 90 23.27 -2.47 10.96
CA TYR A 90 23.43 -1.87 9.64
C TYR A 90 23.74 -0.36 9.69
N GLY A 91 23.60 0.26 10.88
CA GLY A 91 23.92 1.66 11.10
C GLY A 91 22.86 2.64 10.59
N TRP A 92 23.10 3.94 10.83
CA TRP A 92 22.18 5.02 10.46
C TRP A 92 22.03 5.25 8.96
N GLU A 93 22.94 4.68 8.16
CA GLU A 93 22.91 4.73 6.69
C GLU A 93 21.60 4.18 6.10
N VAL A 94 20.90 3.31 6.84
CA VAL A 94 19.59 2.83 6.41
C VAL A 94 18.61 4.00 6.26
N PHE A 95 18.57 4.96 7.20
CA PHE A 95 17.68 6.11 7.17
C PHE A 95 18.17 7.23 6.24
N SER A 96 19.48 7.41 6.13
CA SER A 96 20.09 8.43 5.27
C SER A 96 20.39 7.92 3.85
N TYR A 97 19.62 6.96 3.34
CA TYR A 97 19.87 6.43 2.00
C TYR A 97 19.58 7.49 0.93
N ARG A 98 20.61 7.82 0.15
CA ARG A 98 20.72 8.96 -0.78
C ARG A 98 20.70 10.33 -0.10
N ASP A 99 21.04 11.37 -0.86
CA ASP A 99 21.17 12.76 -0.37
C ASP A 99 19.88 13.34 0.23
N TYR A 100 18.73 12.71 -0.02
CA TYR A 100 17.41 13.18 0.40
C TYR A 100 16.72 12.30 1.46
N CYS A 101 17.44 11.32 2.02
CA CYS A 101 16.96 10.43 3.09
C CYS A 101 15.64 9.70 2.74
N TRP A 102 15.70 8.64 1.94
CA TRP A 102 14.51 7.98 1.38
C TRP A 102 13.41 7.56 2.40
N PHE A 103 13.74 7.29 3.67
CA PHE A 103 12.83 6.67 4.66
C PHE A 103 11.46 7.34 4.85
N TRP A 104 11.35 8.66 4.63
CA TRP A 104 10.09 9.38 4.84
C TRP A 104 9.11 9.24 3.66
N ILE A 105 9.61 8.96 2.45
CA ILE A 105 8.77 8.84 1.24
C ILE A 105 7.82 7.63 1.35
N PRO A 106 8.28 6.42 1.75
CA PRO A 106 7.40 5.27 2.06
C PRO A 106 6.43 5.47 3.22
N ILE A 107 6.53 6.57 3.98
CA ILE A 107 5.61 6.90 5.08
C ILE A 107 4.55 7.87 4.55
N VAL A 108 4.99 9.02 4.03
CA VAL A 108 4.10 10.10 3.61
C VAL A 108 3.35 9.74 2.33
N GLY A 109 4.02 9.15 1.34
CA GLY A 109 3.42 8.77 0.06
C GLY A 109 2.21 7.85 0.24
N PRO A 110 2.35 6.71 0.95
CA PRO A 110 1.22 5.81 1.19
C PRO A 110 0.10 6.41 2.05
N MET A 111 0.40 7.27 3.03
CA MET A 111 -0.65 7.95 3.80
C MET A 111 -1.53 8.83 2.92
N ILE A 112 -0.92 9.61 2.02
CA ILE A 112 -1.63 10.43 1.05
C ILE A 112 -2.40 9.55 0.06
N GLY A 113 -1.75 8.55 -0.51
CA GLY A 113 -2.35 7.65 -1.49
C GLY A 113 -3.51 6.84 -0.93
N GLY A 114 -3.46 6.44 0.34
CA GLY A 114 -4.55 5.71 0.99
C GLY A 114 -5.82 6.53 1.16
N VAL A 115 -5.68 7.81 1.58
CA VAL A 115 -6.82 8.74 1.67
C VAL A 115 -7.42 8.97 0.29
N ILE A 116 -6.58 9.25 -0.72
CA ILE A 116 -7.05 9.47 -2.09
C ILE A 116 -7.73 8.22 -2.64
N GLY A 117 -7.15 7.03 -2.45
CA GLY A 117 -7.71 5.76 -2.93
C GLY A 117 -9.07 5.43 -2.33
N ALA A 118 -9.25 5.68 -1.03
CA ALA A 118 -10.54 5.48 -0.36
C ALA A 118 -11.61 6.43 -0.91
N TRP A 119 -11.31 7.72 -1.04
CA TRP A 119 -12.25 8.68 -1.63
C TRP A 119 -12.57 8.38 -3.09
N LEU A 120 -11.56 7.98 -3.86
CA LEU A 120 -11.75 7.63 -5.26
C LEU A 120 -12.68 6.42 -5.42
N TYR A 121 -12.57 5.43 -4.52
CA TYR A 121 -13.52 4.32 -4.47
C TYR A 121 -14.96 4.79 -4.27
N GLU A 122 -15.20 5.65 -3.28
CA GLU A 122 -16.56 6.16 -3.01
C GLU A 122 -17.13 6.92 -4.21
N PHE A 123 -16.36 7.85 -4.79
CA PHE A 123 -16.83 8.66 -5.92
C PHE A 123 -17.08 7.83 -7.19
N VAL A 124 -16.27 6.82 -7.47
CA VAL A 124 -16.35 6.06 -8.72
C VAL A 124 -17.28 4.86 -8.59
N ILE A 125 -17.30 4.19 -7.44
CA ILE A 125 -18.00 2.92 -7.23
C ILE A 125 -19.00 3.06 -6.08
N GLY A 126 -18.54 3.38 -4.87
CA GLY A 126 -19.36 3.30 -3.65
C GLY A 126 -20.68 4.05 -3.71
N PHE A 127 -20.71 5.27 -4.24
CA PHE A 127 -21.92 6.09 -4.37
C PHE A 127 -22.88 5.62 -5.47
N HIS A 128 -22.44 4.70 -6.33
CA HIS A 128 -23.26 4.14 -7.41
C HIS A 128 -23.83 2.77 -7.07
N LEU A 129 -23.47 2.19 -5.91
CA LEU A 129 -24.00 0.90 -5.49
C LEU A 129 -25.25 1.06 -4.62
N PRO A 130 -26.27 0.21 -4.82
CA PRO A 130 -27.40 0.14 -3.92
C PRO A 130 -26.96 -0.42 -2.57
N ASP A 131 -27.60 0.07 -1.51
CA ASP A 131 -27.42 -0.49 -0.19
C ASP A 131 -28.02 -1.90 -0.11
N LEU A 132 -27.44 -2.74 0.73
CA LEU A 132 -27.98 -4.08 0.99
C LEU A 132 -29.31 -3.93 1.74
N PRO A 133 -30.32 -4.75 1.41
CA PRO A 133 -31.57 -4.75 2.16
C PRO A 133 -31.31 -5.10 3.64
N ASP A 134 -32.02 -4.45 4.57
CA ASP A 134 -31.83 -4.52 6.03
C ASP A 134 -31.95 -5.92 6.69
N ILE A 135 -32.12 -6.97 5.89
CA ILE A 135 -32.44 -8.34 6.31
C ILE A 135 -31.25 -9.02 7.04
N GLU A 136 -30.01 -8.52 6.90
CA GLU A 136 -28.86 -9.07 7.62
C GLU A 136 -28.74 -8.62 9.10
N MET A 137 -29.49 -7.60 9.54
CA MET A 137 -29.37 -7.11 10.93
C MET A 137 -30.07 -8.03 11.95
N ASP A 138 -31.05 -8.83 11.51
CA ASP A 138 -31.84 -9.69 12.39
C ASP A 138 -31.18 -11.07 12.65
N THR A 139 -30.24 -11.53 11.83
CA THR A 139 -29.61 -12.87 11.97
C THR A 139 -28.34 -12.88 12.83
N VAL A 140 -27.84 -11.72 13.26
CA VAL A 140 -26.67 -11.64 14.16
C VAL A 140 -27.09 -11.56 15.65
N CYS A 141 -28.38 -11.33 15.91
CA CYS A 141 -28.92 -11.26 17.28
C CYS A 141 -29.48 -12.59 17.82
N GLU A 142 -29.33 -13.71 17.09
CA GLU A 142 -29.72 -15.06 17.54
C GLU A 142 -28.52 -15.99 17.72
#